data_AF-A0AAV5VLH9-F1
#
_entry.id   AF-A0AAV5VLH9-F1
#
_cell.length_a   1.000
_cell.length_b   1.000
_cell.length_c   1.000
_cell.angle_alpha   90.00
_cell.angle_beta   90.00
_cell.angle_gamma   90.00
#
_symmetry.space_group_name_H-M   'P 1'
#
loop_
_entity.id
_entity.type
_entity.pdbx_description
1 polymer ?
#
loop_
_entity_poly.entity_id
_entity_poly.type
_entity_poly.pdbx_seq_one_letter_code
_entity_poly.pdbx_strand_id
1 'polypeptide(L)'
;SSEMRCVLCDNYGTHSVSGYAAHLKKKHQTTATEAGIIFRCACGNESRAEAHFSKCHGASVTIVRDSMNDEGECAMEQPQMSRNSENNVGNVTGEQRYGTHSVTGYMIHLIRKHQTNAKEAGVIFRCACGGESHHDRHFRSNK
;
A
#
# COMPACT_ATOMS: atom_id res chain seq x y z
N SER A 1 7.05 -5.80 32.64
CA SER A 1 6.79 -5.26 31.29
C SER A 1 6.98 -6.40 30.30
N SER A 2 5.99 -6.68 29.46
CA SER A 2 6.13 -7.74 28.45
C SER A 2 7.14 -7.32 27.38
N GLU A 3 7.96 -8.26 26.91
CA GLU A 3 8.88 -8.02 25.80
C GLU A 3 8.12 -8.02 24.47
N MET A 4 8.39 -7.03 23.62
CA MET A 4 7.89 -7.00 22.25
C MET A 4 8.85 -7.77 21.35
N ARG A 5 8.39 -8.90 20.82
CA ARG A 5 9.18 -9.75 19.91
C ARG A 5 8.89 -9.40 18.45
N CYS A 6 9.93 -9.43 17.61
CA CYS A 6 9.75 -9.18 16.19
C CYS A 6 8.87 -10.27 15.58
N VAL A 7 7.87 -9.87 14.78
CA VAL A 7 6.97 -10.83 14.14
C VAL A 7 7.51 -11.35 12.81
N LEU A 8 8.65 -10.81 12.35
CA LEU A 8 9.32 -11.17 11.11
C LEU A 8 10.64 -11.92 11.34
N CYS A 9 11.14 -11.97 12.59
CA CYS A 9 12.28 -12.80 12.97
C CYS A 9 12.25 -13.17 14.46
N ASP A 10 12.74 -14.36 14.81
CA ASP A 10 12.66 -14.89 16.18
C ASP A 10 13.73 -14.34 17.14
N ASN A 11 14.81 -13.77 16.59
CA ASN A 11 16.03 -13.43 17.33
C ASN A 11 16.03 -12.01 17.90
N TYR A 12 14.95 -11.24 17.75
CA TYR A 12 14.87 -9.86 18.22
C TYR A 12 13.70 -9.64 19.18
N GLY A 13 14.03 -9.17 20.37
CA GLY A 13 13.11 -8.72 21.41
C GLY A 13 13.52 -7.34 21.93
N THR A 14 12.55 -6.51 22.28
CA THR A 14 12.79 -5.19 22.85
C THR A 14 11.64 -4.72 23.73
N HIS A 15 11.89 -3.80 24.65
CA HIS A 15 10.87 -3.13 25.44
C HIS A 15 10.55 -1.71 24.92
N SER A 16 11.24 -1.25 23.87
CA SER A 16 11.04 0.09 23.30
C SER A 16 10.43 0.02 21.91
N VAL A 17 9.38 0.81 21.68
CA VAL A 17 8.74 0.97 20.36
C VAL A 17 9.74 1.55 19.36
N SER A 18 10.57 2.51 19.78
CA SER A 18 11.62 3.10 18.94
C SER A 18 12.65 2.06 18.49
N GLY A 19 13.05 1.19 19.42
CA GLY A 19 13.95 0.07 19.14
C GLY A 19 13.35 -0.90 18.13
N TYR A 20 12.06 -1.21 18.29
CA TYR A 20 11.33 -2.08 17.38
C TYR A 20 11.21 -1.49 15.97
N ALA A 21 10.81 -0.21 15.86
CA ALA A 21 10.70 0.48 14.59
C ALA A 21 12.07 0.59 13.87
N ALA A 22 13.13 0.91 14.62
CA ALA A 22 14.48 0.94 14.09
C ALA A 22 14.94 -0.45 13.60
N HIS A 23 14.58 -1.52 14.32
CA HIS A 23 14.84 -2.89 13.91
C HIS A 23 14.14 -3.24 12.59
N LEU A 24 12.83 -2.98 12.48
CA LEU A 24 12.08 -3.21 11.23
C LEU A 24 12.74 -2.51 10.04
N LYS A 25 13.12 -1.24 10.20
CA LYS A 25 13.77 -0.47 9.13
C LYS A 25 15.13 -1.01 8.75
N LYS A 26 15.98 -1.36 9.74
CA LYS A 26 17.37 -1.78 9.49
C LYS A 26 17.49 -3.24 9.02
N LYS A 27 16.64 -4.13 9.54
CA LYS A 27 16.74 -5.58 9.27
C LYS A 27 15.77 -6.07 8.21
N HIS A 28 14.58 -5.51 8.16
CA HIS A 28 13.52 -5.95 7.25
C HIS A 28 13.21 -4.92 6.14
N GLN A 29 13.84 -3.74 6.17
CA GLN A 29 13.60 -2.66 5.22
C GLN A 29 12.11 -2.28 5.11
N THR A 30 11.36 -2.45 6.20
CA THR A 30 9.91 -2.22 6.27
C THR A 30 9.58 -1.27 7.42
N THR A 31 8.39 -0.70 7.37
CA THR A 31 7.76 0.02 8.48
C THR A 31 6.72 -0.86 9.20
N ALA A 32 6.28 -0.43 10.39
CA ALA A 32 5.20 -1.11 11.11
C ALA A 32 3.90 -1.13 10.30
N THR A 33 3.56 -0.02 9.62
CA THR A 33 2.38 0.06 8.76
C THR A 33 2.43 -0.93 7.60
N GLU A 34 3.55 -1.01 6.88
CA GLU A 34 3.73 -1.94 5.75
C GLU A 34 3.71 -3.40 6.21
N ALA A 35 4.23 -3.68 7.41
CA ALA A 35 4.20 -5.02 8.00
C ALA A 35 2.85 -5.40 8.62
N GLY A 36 1.84 -4.52 8.56
CA GLY A 36 0.54 -4.75 9.20
C GLY A 36 0.66 -4.86 10.73
N ILE A 37 1.51 -4.04 11.34
CA ILE A 37 1.76 -4.04 12.79
C ILE A 37 1.13 -2.81 13.43
N ILE A 38 0.37 -3.03 14.50
CA ILE A 38 -0.20 -2.01 15.38
C ILE A 38 0.43 -2.15 16.77
N PHE A 39 0.85 -1.02 17.33
CA PHE A 39 1.27 -0.94 18.73
C PHE A 39 0.06 -0.58 19.59
N ARG A 40 -0.32 -1.48 20.50
CA ARG A 40 -1.40 -1.27 21.46
C ARG A 40 -0.82 -0.94 22.83
N CYS A 41 -1.08 0.27 23.28
CA CYS A 41 -0.70 0.74 24.60
C CYS A 41 -1.62 0.17 25.68
N ALA A 42 -1.12 -0.03 26.90
CA ALA A 42 -1.94 -0.48 28.03
C ALA A 42 -3.10 0.47 28.39
N CYS A 43 -3.02 1.74 27.95
CA CYS A 43 -4.14 2.70 28.09
C CYS A 43 -5.29 2.43 27.11
N GLY A 44 -5.18 1.42 26.24
CA GLY A 44 -6.17 1.07 25.22
C GLY A 44 -5.96 1.79 23.88
N ASN A 45 -5.06 2.76 23.79
CA ASN A 45 -4.81 3.47 22.54
C ASN A 45 -3.95 2.63 21.59
N GLU A 46 -4.35 2.60 20.33
CA GLU A 46 -3.66 1.91 19.25
C GLU A 46 -3.01 2.94 18.33
N SER A 47 -1.75 2.70 17.97
CA SER A 47 -1.06 3.57 17.03
C SER A 47 -0.06 2.78 16.20
N ARG A 48 0.09 3.19 14.93
CA ARG A 48 1.17 2.71 14.05
C ARG A 48 2.42 3.59 14.15
N ALA A 49 2.34 4.70 14.90
CA ALA A 49 3.41 5.69 15.04
C ALA A 49 3.85 5.86 16.50
N GLU A 50 5.07 6.37 16.69
CA GLU A 50 5.66 6.58 18.02
C GLU A 50 5.05 7.74 18.81
N ALA A 51 4.25 8.60 18.16
CA ALA A 51 3.77 9.86 18.72
C ALA A 51 2.96 9.71 20.02
N HIS A 52 2.27 8.59 20.20
CA HIS A 52 1.54 8.31 21.43
C HIS A 52 2.48 7.91 22.58
N PHE A 53 3.50 7.11 22.30
CA PHE A 53 4.32 6.47 23.31
C PHE A 53 5.29 7.42 23.99
N SER A 54 5.67 8.52 23.34
CA SER A 54 6.43 9.60 23.99
C SER A 54 5.61 10.38 25.01
N LYS A 55 4.28 10.35 24.91
CA LYS A 55 3.35 11.07 25.80
C LYS A 55 2.70 10.17 26.84
N CYS A 56 2.71 8.86 26.63
CA CYS A 56 2.15 7.89 27.54
C CYS A 56 3.24 7.41 28.51
N HIS A 57 3.17 7.85 29.77
CA HIS A 57 4.19 7.73 30.84
C HIS A 57 4.65 6.29 31.18
N GLY A 58 5.28 5.57 30.25
CA GLY A 58 5.83 4.23 30.49
C GLY A 58 4.78 3.11 30.53
N ALA A 59 3.62 3.32 29.92
CA ALA A 59 2.64 2.26 29.75
C ALA A 59 3.23 1.11 28.92
N SER A 60 2.96 -0.13 29.32
CA SER A 60 3.42 -1.30 28.57
C SER A 60 2.77 -1.33 27.19
N VAL A 61 3.57 -1.71 26.18
CA VAL A 61 3.13 -1.77 24.79
C VAL A 61 3.09 -3.23 24.36
N THR A 62 2.04 -3.59 23.64
CA THR A 62 1.85 -4.91 23.03
C THR A 62 1.76 -4.76 21.52
N ILE A 63 2.21 -5.78 20.80
CA ILE A 63 2.17 -5.81 19.34
C ILE A 63 0.96 -6.62 18.90
N VAL A 64 0.16 -6.03 18.02
CA VAL A 64 -1.02 -6.65 17.41
C VAL A 64 -0.81 -6.67 15.90
N ARG A 65 -1.06 -7.81 15.24
CA ARG A 65 -1.10 -7.87 13.78
C ARG A 65 -2.46 -7.39 13.32
N ASP A 66 -2.45 -6.48 12.34
CA ASP A 66 -3.62 -5.98 11.66
C ASP A 66 -4.12 -7.08 10.71
N SER A 67 -5.24 -7.71 11.07
CA SER A 67 -5.85 -8.78 10.28
C SER A 67 -6.54 -8.27 9.00
N MET A 68 -6.60 -6.96 8.76
CA MET A 68 -7.39 -6.38 7.66
C MET A 68 -6.60 -6.16 6.38
N ASN A 69 -5.30 -6.47 6.35
CA ASN A 69 -4.51 -6.43 5.12
C ASN A 69 -4.60 -7.72 4.28
N ASP A 70 -5.31 -8.75 4.75
CA ASP A 70 -5.57 -9.98 3.98
C ASP A 70 -6.76 -9.83 3.00
N GLU A 71 -7.44 -8.68 3.00
CA GLU A 71 -8.52 -8.38 2.07
C GLU A 71 -7.97 -7.97 0.69
N GLY A 72 -7.47 -8.97 -0.03
CA GLY A 72 -7.47 -8.98 -1.49
C GLY A 72 -6.25 -8.31 -2.13
N GLU A 73 -5.22 -9.12 -2.38
CA GLU A 73 -4.63 -9.09 -3.71
C GLU A 73 -5.80 -9.25 -4.70
N CYS A 74 -6.30 -8.13 -5.21
CA CYS A 74 -7.14 -8.12 -6.39
C CYS A 74 -6.25 -8.70 -7.49
N ALA A 75 -6.33 -10.01 -7.68
CA ALA A 75 -5.90 -10.66 -8.90
C ALA A 75 -6.66 -9.94 -10.01
N MET A 76 -6.04 -8.90 -10.57
CA MET A 76 -6.50 -8.31 -11.80
C MET A 76 -6.31 -9.40 -12.82
N GLU A 77 -7.36 -10.19 -13.06
CA GLU A 77 -7.44 -11.04 -14.23
C GLU A 77 -7.13 -10.13 -15.41
N GLN A 78 -5.97 -10.38 -16.03
CA GLN A 78 -5.54 -9.60 -17.18
C GLN A 78 -6.69 -9.67 -18.19
N PRO A 79 -7.18 -8.52 -18.69
CA PRO A 79 -8.12 -8.53 -19.80
C PRO A 79 -7.44 -9.32 -20.92
N GLN A 80 -7.98 -10.50 -21.23
CA GLN A 80 -7.57 -11.28 -22.39
C GLN A 80 -7.91 -10.39 -23.59
N MET A 81 -6.95 -9.59 -24.04
CA MET A 81 -7.09 -8.83 -25.26
C MET A 81 -7.11 -9.86 -26.37
N SER A 82 -8.31 -10.21 -26.81
CA SER A 82 -8.56 -10.98 -28.01
C SER A 82 -7.87 -10.26 -29.17
N ARG A 83 -6.65 -10.72 -29.50
CA ARG A 83 -5.96 -10.34 -30.71
C ARG A 83 -6.80 -10.86 -31.87
N ASN A 84 -7.62 -9.98 -32.42
CA ASN A 84 -7.98 -10.11 -33.82
C ASN A 84 -6.71 -9.76 -34.60
N SER A 85 -5.92 -10.79 -34.94
CA SER A 85 -5.14 -10.80 -36.19
C SER A 85 -6.15 -10.49 -37.31
N GLU A 86 -5.86 -9.65 -38.30
CA GLU A 86 -4.72 -9.74 -39.20
C GLU A 86 -4.39 -8.38 -39.85
N ASN A 87 -3.11 -8.25 -40.22
CA ASN A 87 -2.53 -7.40 -41.26
C ASN A 87 -2.30 -5.91 -40.98
N ASN A 88 -1.11 -5.59 -40.43
CA ASN A 88 -0.20 -4.71 -41.19
C ASN A 88 1.27 -4.88 -40.78
N VAL A 89 2.13 -5.00 -41.79
CA VAL A 89 3.59 -5.13 -41.71
C VAL A 89 4.17 -3.74 -41.46
N GLY A 90 4.81 -3.53 -40.31
CA GLY A 90 5.47 -2.28 -39.97
C GLY A 90 6.45 -2.47 -38.82
N ASN A 91 7.69 -2.78 -39.17
CA ASN A 91 8.80 -3.07 -38.29
C ASN A 91 9.16 -1.84 -37.42
N VAL A 92 8.81 -1.86 -36.13
CA VAL A 92 9.29 -0.88 -35.14
C VAL A 92 9.96 -1.62 -33.99
N THR A 93 11.25 -1.35 -33.86
CA THR A 93 12.18 -1.90 -32.88
C THR A 93 11.91 -1.40 -31.47
N GLY A 94 11.78 -2.33 -30.52
CA GLY A 94 12.26 -2.17 -29.14
C GLY A 94 11.34 -1.47 -28.14
N GLU A 95 10.19 -2.05 -27.82
CA GLU A 95 9.44 -1.65 -26.62
C GLU A 95 9.91 -2.41 -25.37
N GLN A 96 10.64 -1.69 -24.52
CA GLN A 96 10.88 -2.06 -23.13
C GLN A 96 9.53 -2.16 -22.40
N ARG A 97 9.18 -3.37 -21.98
CA ARG A 97 8.02 -3.67 -21.15
C ARG A 97 8.26 -3.11 -19.75
N TYR A 98 7.74 -1.92 -19.47
CA TYR A 98 7.59 -1.46 -18.10
C TYR A 98 6.37 -2.16 -17.51
N GLY A 99 6.59 -3.09 -16.58
CA GLY A 99 5.53 -3.71 -15.81
C GLY A 99 4.87 -2.66 -14.93
N THR A 100 3.79 -2.03 -15.40
CA THR A 100 2.97 -1.16 -14.57
C THR A 100 1.95 -2.00 -13.82
N HIS A 101 2.40 -2.73 -12.81
CA HIS A 101 1.57 -3.63 -11.99
C HIS A 101 0.65 -2.88 -11.00
N SER A 102 0.62 -1.55 -11.03
CA SER A 102 -0.27 -0.74 -10.20
C SER A 102 -1.05 0.26 -11.04
N VAL A 103 -2.27 0.59 -10.61
CA VAL A 103 -3.11 1.64 -11.23
C VAL A 103 -2.33 2.96 -11.31
N THR A 104 -1.55 3.27 -10.27
CA THR A 104 -0.65 4.42 -10.24
C THR A 104 0.42 4.34 -11.34
N GLY A 105 1.03 3.17 -11.54
CA GLY A 105 1.99 2.96 -12.62
C GLY A 105 1.38 3.17 -14.01
N TYR A 106 0.16 2.67 -14.22
CA TYR A 106 -0.57 2.84 -15.47
C TYR A 106 -0.96 4.31 -15.71
N MET A 107 -1.45 4.99 -14.68
CA MET A 107 -1.73 6.44 -14.72
C MET A 107 -0.48 7.25 -15.09
N ILE A 108 0.66 6.96 -14.46
CA ILE A 108 1.93 7.62 -14.76
C ILE A 108 2.37 7.33 -16.20
N HIS A 109 2.17 6.11 -16.69
CA HIS A 109 2.48 5.74 -18.07
C HIS A 109 1.62 6.53 -19.07
N LEU A 110 0.30 6.61 -18.88
CA LEU A 110 -0.59 7.38 -19.76
C LEU A 110 -0.16 8.85 -19.86
N ILE A 111 0.13 9.47 -18.72
CA ILE A 111 0.57 10.87 -18.67
C ILE A 111 1.91 11.05 -19.40
N ARG A 112 2.87 10.15 -19.18
CA ARG A 112 4.24 10.30 -19.70
C ARG A 112 4.40 9.91 -21.17
N LYS A 113 3.76 8.83 -21.61
CA LYS A 113 3.94 8.27 -22.96
C LYS A 113 2.92 8.80 -23.96
N HIS A 114 1.69 9.03 -23.52
CA HIS A 114 0.58 9.35 -24.41
C HIS A 114 0.06 10.79 -24.23
N GLN A 115 0.61 11.56 -23.29
CA GLN A 115 0.14 12.92 -22.94
C GLN A 115 -1.37 12.99 -22.73
N THR A 116 -1.97 11.90 -22.23
CA THR A 116 -3.41 11.77 -22.05
C THR A 116 -3.72 11.31 -20.63
N ASN A 117 -4.97 11.49 -20.22
CA ASN A 117 -5.47 11.00 -18.94
C ASN A 117 -6.37 9.78 -19.14
N ALA A 118 -6.66 9.05 -18.06
CA ALA A 118 -7.48 7.84 -18.13
C ALA A 118 -8.88 8.05 -18.72
N LYS A 119 -9.48 9.23 -18.50
CA LYS A 119 -10.81 9.56 -19.01
C LYS A 119 -10.80 9.74 -20.53
N GLU A 120 -9.80 10.43 -21.06
CA GLU A 120 -9.60 10.60 -22.51
C GLU A 120 -9.24 9.29 -23.21
N ALA A 121 -8.47 8.42 -22.53
CA ALA A 121 -8.15 7.09 -23.02
C ALA A 121 -9.34 6.10 -22.95
N GLY A 122 -10.52 6.52 -22.46
CA GLY A 122 -11.71 5.67 -22.32
C GLY A 122 -11.55 4.57 -21.26
N VAL A 123 -10.60 4.71 -20.34
CA VAL A 123 -10.31 3.71 -19.31
C VAL A 123 -11.19 3.95 -18.09
N ILE A 124 -12.09 3.02 -17.81
CA ILE A 124 -12.95 3.03 -16.62
C ILE A 124 -12.39 2.02 -15.62
N PHE A 125 -11.91 2.51 -14.47
CA PHE A 125 -11.52 1.64 -13.36
C PHE A 125 -12.77 1.25 -12.59
N ARG A 126 -13.10 -0.05 -12.59
CA ARG A 126 -14.15 -0.59 -11.74
C ARG A 126 -13.51 -1.23 -10.52
N CYS A 127 -13.95 -0.82 -9.33
CA CYS A 127 -13.61 -1.57 -8.12
C CYS A 127 -14.21 -2.97 -8.23
N ALA A 128 -13.42 -4.01 -7.95
CA ALA A 128 -13.91 -5.38 -7.88
C ALA A 128 -15.01 -5.56 -6.81
N CYS A 129 -15.08 -4.62 -5.85
CA CYS A 129 -16.10 -4.57 -4.81
C CYS A 129 -17.52 -4.24 -5.30
N GLY A 130 -17.74 -3.98 -6.60
CA GLY A 130 -19.09 -3.73 -7.16
C GLY A 130 -19.76 -2.43 -6.68
N GLY A 131 -19.11 -1.67 -5.79
CA GLY A 131 -19.62 -0.39 -5.30
C GLY A 131 -19.29 0.74 -6.27
N GLU A 132 -20.32 1.36 -6.84
CA GLU A 132 -20.22 2.65 -7.49
C GLU A 132 -19.87 3.69 -6.42
N SER A 133 -18.57 3.92 -6.20
CA SER A 133 -18.12 4.93 -5.25
C SER A 133 -18.28 6.29 -5.91
N HIS A 134 -19.43 6.93 -5.70
CA HIS A 134 -19.64 8.35 -5.95
C HIS A 134 -18.73 9.15 -5.02
N HIS A 135 -17.48 9.35 -5.43
CA HIS A 135 -16.51 10.15 -4.69
C HIS A 135 -16.69 11.63 -5.05
N ASP A 136 -17.85 12.19 -4.70
CA ASP A 136 -18.08 13.63 -4.72
C ASP A 136 -17.39 14.25 -3.49
N ARG A 137 -16.07 14.43 -3.59
CA ARG A 137 -15.33 15.25 -2.62
C ARG A 137 -15.59 16.71 -2.96
N HIS A 138 -16.59 17.28 -2.29
CA HIS A 138 -16.71 18.71 -2.08
C HIS A 138 -15.38 19.28 -1.54
N PHE A 139 -14.64 19.94 -2.41
CA PHE A 139 -13.51 20.79 -2.07
C PHE A 139 -14.06 22.02 -1.34
N ARG A 140 -14.08 22.00 0.00
CA ARG A 140 -14.33 23.21 0.78
C ARG A 140 -13.08 24.09 0.71
N SER A 141 -13.14 25.12 -0.13
CA SER A 141 -12.23 26.27 -0.06
C SER A 141 -12.46 27.00 1.26
N ASN A 142 -11.48 26.98 2.17
CA ASN A 142 -11.43 27.93 3.27
C ASN A 142 -10.96 29.28 2.72
N LYS A 143 -11.72 30.32 3.06
CA LYS A 143 -11.47 31.72 2.75
C LYS A 143 -10.87 32.39 3.98
#